data_AF-A0A379FRE4-F1
#
_entry.id   AF-A0A379FRE4-F1
#
_cell.length_a   1.000
_cell.length_b   1.000
_cell.length_c   1.000
_cell.angle_alpha   90.00
_cell.angle_beta   90.00
_cell.angle_gamma   90.00
#
_symmetry.space_group_name_H-M   'P 1'
#
loop_
_entity.id
_entity.type
_entity.pdbx_description
1 polymer ?
#
loop_
_entity_poly.entity_id
_entity_poly.type
_entity_poly.pdbx_seq_one_letter_code
_entity_poly.pdbx_strand_id
1 'polypeptide(L)'
;MKKMVLVVCAFALLLIMPPMVMIVTGWHWSPETQFNSMKWLLWLTDTAGAPYSILTSLLFLGVVIFVFRSEKKQRLKILLVLVSAVLLQQGLKSALKSTFKEPRPYVEWLATQYQIPSSEFYELKRSERAKLIKNTVKQDEKYS
;
A
#
# COMPACT_ATOMS: atom_id res chain seq x y z
N MET A 1 18.53 -25.87 7.75
CA MET A 1 18.67 -24.48 7.25
C MET A 1 18.32 -24.35 5.76
N LYS A 2 18.94 -25.11 4.85
CA LYS A 2 18.67 -25.04 3.39
C LYS A 2 17.18 -25.21 2.98
N LYS A 3 16.44 -26.13 3.64
CA LYS A 3 15.01 -26.37 3.35
C LYS A 3 14.11 -25.18 3.73
N MET A 4 14.35 -24.51 4.86
CA MET A 4 13.58 -23.31 5.24
C MET A 4 13.84 -22.15 4.28
N VAL A 5 15.10 -21.93 3.88
CA VAL A 5 15.45 -20.88 2.93
C VAL A 5 14.76 -21.12 1.58
N LEU A 6 14.76 -22.37 1.10
CA LEU A 6 14.10 -22.73 -0.15
C LEU A 6 12.58 -22.50 -0.09
N VAL A 7 11.94 -22.82 1.03
CA VAL A 7 10.51 -22.55 1.24
C VAL A 7 10.22 -21.04 1.22
N VAL A 8 11.04 -20.22 1.90
CA VAL A 8 10.89 -18.76 1.89
C VAL A 8 11.07 -18.19 0.49
N CYS A 9 12.09 -18.64 -0.25
CA CYS A 9 12.30 -18.22 -1.64
C CYS A 9 11.14 -18.62 -2.55
N ALA A 10 10.58 -19.82 -2.40
CA ALA A 10 9.43 -20.27 -3.18
C ALA A 10 8.20 -19.38 -2.93
N PHE A 11 7.90 -19.06 -1.67
CA PHE A 11 6.79 -18.15 -1.34
C PHE A 11 7.04 -16.72 -1.84
N ALA A 12 8.28 -16.22 -1.76
CA ALA A 12 8.62 -14.91 -2.29
C ALA A 12 8.40 -14.83 -3.81
N LEU A 13 8.81 -15.87 -4.55
CA LEU A 13 8.56 -15.96 -5.99
C LEU A 13 7.07 -16.02 -6.32
N LEU A 14 6.31 -16.79 -5.55
CA LEU A 14 4.85 -16.89 -5.69
C LEU A 14 4.17 -15.53 -5.48
N LEU A 15 4.59 -14.75 -4.49
CA LEU A 15 4.05 -13.42 -4.20
C LEU A 15 4.41 -12.37 -5.26
N ILE A 16 5.54 -12.52 -5.94
CA ILE A 16 5.99 -11.62 -7.01
C ILE A 16 5.31 -11.93 -8.36
N MET A 17 4.76 -13.13 -8.54
CA MET A 17 4.17 -13.54 -9.81
C MET A 17 3.00 -12.62 -10.26
N PRO A 18 2.01 -12.28 -9.42
CA PRO A 18 0.92 -11.39 -9.84
C PRO A 18 1.35 -10.00 -10.35
N PRO A 19 2.20 -9.22 -9.63
CA PRO A 19 2.63 -7.92 -10.16
C PRO A 19 3.50 -8.07 -11.42
N MET A 20 4.29 -9.14 -11.55
CA MET A 20 5.05 -9.40 -12.78
C MET A 20 4.14 -9.62 -13.99
N VAL A 21 3.07 -10.39 -13.83
CA VAL A 21 2.07 -10.60 -14.89
C VAL A 21 1.42 -9.27 -15.28
N MET A 22 1.07 -8.41 -14.30
CA MET A 22 0.50 -7.09 -14.58
C MET A 22 1.46 -6.19 -15.38
N ILE A 23 2.76 -6.21 -15.07
CA ILE A 23 3.78 -5.45 -15.80
C ILE A 23 3.94 -5.98 -17.23
N VAL A 24 4.08 -7.30 -17.40
CA VAL A 24 4.30 -7.93 -18.72
C VAL A 24 3.10 -7.76 -19.65
N THR A 25 1.89 -7.78 -19.09
CA THR A 25 0.65 -7.54 -19.85
C THR A 25 0.41 -6.07 -20.18
N GLY A 26 1.25 -5.15 -19.67
CA GLY A 26 1.05 -3.71 -19.84
C GLY A 26 -0.26 -3.24 -19.23
N TRP A 27 -0.73 -3.88 -18.16
CA TRP A 27 -2.00 -3.55 -17.54
C TRP A 27 -1.92 -2.17 -16.88
N HIS A 28 -2.86 -1.30 -17.23
CA HIS A 28 -3.01 0.02 -16.63
C HIS A 28 -4.33 0.10 -15.89
N TRP A 29 -4.35 0.89 -14.81
CA TRP A 29 -5.57 1.13 -14.05
C TRP A 29 -6.52 2.03 -14.86
N SER A 30 -7.78 1.61 -15.04
CA SER A 30 -8.85 2.42 -15.66
C SER A 30 -10.14 2.31 -14.85
N PRO A 31 -10.88 3.41 -14.63
CA PRO A 31 -12.15 3.40 -13.91
C PRO A 31 -13.25 2.58 -14.61
N GLU A 32 -13.18 2.40 -15.92
CA GLU A 32 -14.15 1.61 -16.70
C GLU A 32 -14.00 0.10 -16.49
N THR A 33 -12.81 -0.35 -16.04
CA THR A 33 -12.52 -1.75 -15.73
C THR A 33 -12.90 -2.16 -14.30
N GLN A 34 -13.55 -1.26 -13.55
CA GLN A 34 -13.93 -1.52 -12.18
C GLN A 34 -15.12 -2.48 -12.10
N PHE A 35 -14.91 -3.63 -11.47
CA PHE A 35 -15.99 -4.56 -11.13
C PHE A 35 -16.98 -3.90 -10.17
N ASN A 36 -18.26 -4.27 -10.27
CA ASN A 36 -19.44 -3.78 -9.53
C ASN A 36 -19.34 -3.81 -7.98
N SER A 37 -18.20 -4.20 -7.40
CA SER A 37 -17.90 -4.05 -5.96
C SER A 37 -16.40 -4.15 -5.67
N MET A 38 -15.64 -3.05 -5.80
CA MET A 38 -14.26 -2.95 -5.26
C MET A 38 -14.21 -2.68 -3.75
N LYS A 39 -15.37 -2.56 -3.09
CA LYS A 39 -15.46 -2.25 -1.65
C LYS A 39 -14.71 -3.27 -0.79
N TRP A 40 -14.69 -4.55 -1.17
CA TRP A 40 -13.95 -5.58 -0.45
C TRP A 40 -12.43 -5.40 -0.56
N LEU A 41 -11.92 -4.96 -1.73
CA LEU A 41 -10.49 -4.74 -1.96
C LEU A 41 -10.03 -3.47 -1.23
N LEU A 42 -10.89 -2.45 -1.19
CA LEU A 42 -10.70 -1.27 -0.34
C LEU A 42 -10.67 -1.66 1.13
N TRP A 43 -11.62 -2.46 1.59
CA TRP A 43 -11.64 -2.94 2.98
C TRP A 43 -10.37 -3.73 3.33
N LEU A 44 -9.93 -4.63 2.45
CA LEU A 44 -8.68 -5.36 2.60
C LEU A 44 -7.48 -4.40 2.68
N THR A 45 -7.43 -3.40 1.81
CA THR A 45 -6.34 -2.41 1.82
C THR A 45 -6.38 -1.54 3.07
N ASP A 46 -7.57 -1.19 3.56
CA ASP A 46 -7.77 -0.40 4.78
C ASP A 46 -7.29 -1.15 6.03
N THR A 47 -7.39 -2.49 6.06
CA THR A 47 -6.80 -3.29 7.16
C THR A 47 -5.27 -3.19 7.23
N ALA A 48 -4.61 -2.98 6.08
CA ALA A 48 -3.17 -2.75 5.97
C ALA A 48 -2.80 -1.25 5.97
N GLY A 49 -3.78 -0.35 5.87
CA GLY A 49 -3.63 1.10 5.80
C GLY A 49 -3.86 1.79 7.16
N ALA A 50 -3.42 3.04 7.27
CA ALA A 50 -3.70 3.83 8.46
C ALA A 50 -5.22 4.17 8.53
N PRO A 51 -5.88 4.07 9.69
CA PRO A 51 -5.31 3.85 11.03
C PRO A 51 -5.23 2.37 11.48
N TYR A 52 -5.95 1.45 10.83
CA TYR A 52 -6.09 0.07 11.28
C TYR A 52 -4.79 -0.75 11.20
N SER A 53 -3.81 -0.31 10.41
CA SER A 53 -2.51 -0.93 10.26
C SER A 53 -1.76 -1.14 11.59
N ILE A 54 -1.94 -0.23 12.55
CA ILE A 54 -1.28 -0.34 13.87
C ILE A 54 -1.88 -1.52 14.64
N LEU A 55 -3.21 -1.65 14.63
CA LEU A 55 -3.93 -2.70 15.33
C LEU A 55 -3.62 -4.07 14.72
N THR A 56 -3.65 -4.19 13.39
CA THR A 56 -3.34 -5.43 12.69
C THR A 56 -1.87 -5.84 12.89
N SER A 57 -0.94 -4.88 12.88
CA SER A 57 0.47 -5.14 13.18
C SER A 57 0.70 -5.62 14.60
N LEU A 58 0.05 -5.01 15.60
CA LEU A 58 0.11 -5.45 17.00
C LEU A 58 -0.47 -6.84 17.19
N LEU A 59 -1.58 -7.15 16.53
CA LEU A 59 -2.20 -8.47 16.55
C LEU A 59 -1.25 -9.52 15.97
N PHE A 60 -0.67 -9.28 14.79
CA PHE A 60 0.30 -10.20 14.19
C PHE A 60 1.54 -10.37 15.06
N LEU A 61 2.03 -9.30 15.68
CA LEU A 61 3.14 -9.37 16.63
C LEU A 61 2.79 -10.28 17.82
N GLY A 62 1.59 -10.13 18.39
CA GLY A 62 1.08 -10.98 19.46
C GLY A 62 0.98 -12.46 19.06
N VAL A 63 0.46 -12.73 17.86
CA VAL A 63 0.37 -14.08 17.30
C VAL A 63 1.76 -14.70 17.10
N VAL A 64 2.72 -13.95 16.56
CA VAL A 64 4.10 -14.43 16.40
C VAL A 64 4.73 -14.76 17.75
N ILE A 65 4.54 -13.91 18.76
CA ILE A 65 5.02 -14.18 20.13
C ILE A 65 4.37 -15.44 20.72
N PHE A 66 3.07 -15.65 20.45
CA PHE A 66 2.32 -16.81 20.94
C PHE A 66 2.75 -18.12 20.27
N VAL A 67 2.91 -18.11 18.95
CA VAL A 67 3.33 -19.27 18.14
C VAL A 67 4.79 -19.64 18.43
N PHE A 68 5.68 -18.65 18.58
CA PHE A 68 7.06 -18.90 18.97
C PHE A 68 7.18 -19.06 20.49
N ARG A 69 6.65 -20.19 20.99
CA ARG A 69 6.71 -20.64 22.38
C ARG A 69 8.12 -21.15 22.76
N SER A 70 9.15 -20.43 22.33
CA SER A 70 10.55 -20.70 22.62
C SER A 70 11.00 -20.08 23.96
N GLU A 71 12.21 -20.41 24.41
CA GLU A 71 12.84 -19.84 25.61
C GLU A 71 12.72 -18.30 25.62
N LYS A 72 12.46 -17.72 26.81
CA LYS A 72 12.21 -16.28 27.00
C LYS A 72 13.24 -15.38 26.30
N LYS A 73 14.51 -15.82 26.24
CA LYS A 73 15.61 -15.12 25.56
C LYS A 73 15.45 -15.05 24.04
N GLN A 74 14.99 -16.12 23.40
CA GLN A 74 14.78 -16.15 21.95
C GLN A 74 13.58 -15.30 21.53
N ARG A 75 12.50 -15.33 22.32
CA ARG A 75 11.34 -14.46 22.12
C ARG A 75 11.70 -12.98 22.15
N LEU A 76 12.54 -12.56 23.10
CA LEU A 76 12.97 -11.16 23.21
C LEU A 76 13.80 -10.72 21.99
N LYS A 77 14.69 -11.58 21.50
CA LYS A 77 15.48 -11.30 20.29
C LYS A 77 14.60 -11.13 19.05
N ILE A 78 13.65 -12.06 18.83
CA ILE A 78 12.73 -12.00 17.68
C ILE A 78 11.85 -10.76 17.77
N LEU A 79 11.34 -10.43 18.96
CA LEU A 79 10.54 -9.23 19.20
C LEU A 79 11.31 -7.96 18.84
N LEU A 80 12.56 -7.85 19.32
CA LEU A 80 13.40 -6.67 19.07
C LEU A 80 13.68 -6.48 17.58
N VAL A 81 13.97 -7.56 16.85
CA VAL A 81 14.20 -7.52 15.40
C VAL A 81 12.92 -7.15 14.63
N LEU A 82 11.76 -7.70 15.01
CA LEU A 82 10.50 -7.37 14.35
C LEU A 82 10.10 -5.92 14.58
N VAL A 83 10.19 -5.43 15.83
CA VAL A 83 9.87 -4.04 16.16
C VAL A 83 10.81 -3.09 15.44
N SER A 84 12.12 -3.37 15.42
CA SER A 84 13.08 -2.53 14.71
C SER A 84 12.83 -2.51 13.20
N ALA A 85 12.52 -3.66 12.59
CA ALA A 85 12.18 -3.74 11.17
C ALA A 85 10.93 -2.92 10.83
N VAL A 86 9.86 -3.05 11.64
CA VAL A 86 8.62 -2.29 11.46
C VAL A 86 8.85 -0.78 11.61
N LEU A 87 9.61 -0.35 12.62
CA LEU A 87 9.95 1.06 12.82
C LEU A 87 10.80 1.61 11.68
N LEU A 88 11.80 0.85 11.22
CA LEU A 88 12.63 1.23 10.06
C LEU A 88 11.79 1.35 8.80
N GLN A 89 10.92 0.37 8.51
CA GLN A 89 10.02 0.42 7.36
C GLN A 89 9.08 1.63 7.40
N GLN A 90 8.49 1.93 8.55
CA GLN A 90 7.64 3.10 8.72
C GLN A 90 8.43 4.41 8.60
N GLY A 91 9.63 4.47 9.17
CA GLY A 91 10.55 5.60 9.09
C GLY A 91 10.98 5.90 7.65
N LEU A 92 11.45 4.89 6.92
CA LEU A 92 11.75 5.01 5.49
C LEU A 92 10.52 5.45 4.71
N LYS A 93 9.36 4.84 4.93
CA LYS A 93 8.12 5.24 4.24
C LYS A 93 7.78 6.70 4.50
N SER A 94 8.00 7.21 5.71
CA SER A 94 7.77 8.62 6.05
C SER A 94 8.79 9.56 5.38
N ALA A 95 10.08 9.20 5.42
CA ALA A 95 11.17 9.97 4.83
C ALA A 95 11.12 10.00 3.30
N LEU A 96 10.71 8.90 2.66
CA LEU A 96 10.57 8.83 1.21
C LEU A 96 9.29 9.54 0.73
N LYS A 97 8.25 9.64 1.56
CA LYS A 97 7.01 10.34 1.22
C LYS A 97 7.16 11.85 1.05
N SER A 98 8.18 12.47 1.63
CA SER A 98 8.54 13.88 1.35
C SER A 98 9.33 14.03 0.05
N THR A 99 9.93 12.96 -0.47
CA THR A 99 10.84 12.98 -1.61
C THR A 99 10.15 12.55 -2.92
N PHE A 100 9.24 11.57 -2.88
CA PHE A 100 8.57 11.08 -4.09
C PHE A 100 7.31 11.89 -4.44
N LYS A 101 7.42 12.67 -5.52
CA LYS A 101 6.29 13.29 -6.25
C LYS A 101 5.81 12.42 -7.41
N GLU A 102 5.96 11.09 -7.33
CA GLU A 102 5.54 10.22 -8.43
C GLU A 102 4.01 10.20 -8.56
N PRO A 103 3.49 10.43 -9.79
CA PRO A 103 2.08 10.39 -10.01
C PRO A 103 1.48 9.02 -9.79
N ARG A 104 0.41 8.98 -9.00
CA ARG A 104 -0.38 7.75 -8.84
C ARG A 104 -1.16 7.56 -10.14
N PRO A 105 -1.43 6.31 -10.58
CA PRO A 105 -2.13 6.06 -11.84
C PRO A 105 -3.45 6.82 -12.02
N TYR A 106 -4.20 7.02 -10.92
CA TYR A 106 -5.44 7.81 -10.97
C TYR A 106 -5.22 9.30 -11.24
N VAL A 107 -4.08 9.85 -10.86
CA VAL A 107 -3.72 11.26 -11.10
C VAL A 107 -3.37 11.45 -12.57
N GLU A 108 -2.68 10.49 -13.19
CA GLU A 108 -2.41 10.52 -14.63
C GLU A 108 -3.73 10.46 -15.41
N TRP A 109 -4.63 9.54 -15.05
CA TRP A 109 -5.96 9.48 -15.66
C TRP A 109 -6.75 10.79 -15.48
N LEU A 110 -6.76 11.38 -14.27
CA LEU A 110 -7.42 12.66 -14.02
C LEU A 110 -6.81 13.81 -14.83
N ALA A 111 -5.47 13.84 -14.95
CA ALA A 111 -4.78 14.86 -15.75
C ALA A 111 -5.12 14.74 -17.23
N THR A 112 -5.20 13.51 -17.76
CA THR A 112 -5.60 13.25 -19.15
C THR A 112 -7.07 13.60 -19.39
N GLN A 113 -7.98 13.24 -18.48
CA GLN A 113 -9.42 13.42 -18.67
C GLN A 113 -9.88 14.87 -18.50
N TYR A 114 -9.28 15.63 -17.57
CA TYR A 114 -9.69 17.01 -17.24
C TYR A 114 -8.70 18.08 -17.74
N GLN A 115 -7.68 17.72 -18.52
CA GLN A 115 -6.65 18.63 -19.07
C GLN A 115 -5.93 19.51 -18.03
N ILE A 116 -5.82 19.06 -16.78
CA ILE A 116 -5.07 19.77 -15.73
C ILE A 116 -3.60 19.34 -15.85
N PRO A 117 -2.64 20.26 -16.11
CA PRO A 117 -1.25 19.89 -16.25
C PRO A 117 -0.73 19.26 -14.96
N SER A 118 -0.14 18.07 -15.10
CA SER A 118 0.35 17.26 -13.98
C SER A 118 1.34 18.02 -13.10
N SER A 119 2.12 18.95 -13.65
CA SER A 119 3.04 19.82 -12.91
C SER A 119 2.35 20.69 -11.86
N GLU A 120 1.22 21.32 -12.21
CA GLU A 120 0.48 22.24 -11.32
C GLU A 120 -0.24 21.48 -10.20
N PHE A 121 -0.70 20.25 -10.50
CA PHE A 121 -1.27 19.36 -9.49
C PHE A 121 -0.26 19.00 -8.39
N TYR A 122 1.00 18.72 -8.73
CA TYR A 122 2.04 18.36 -7.74
C TYR A 122 2.66 19.55 -6.99
N GLU A 123 2.45 20.78 -7.48
CA GLU A 123 2.81 22.02 -6.77
C GLU A 123 1.83 22.36 -5.64
N LEU A 124 0.55 21.98 -5.80
CA LEU A 124 -0.48 22.17 -4.77
C LEU A 124 -0.19 21.36 -3.49
N LYS A 125 -0.47 21.99 -2.34
CA LYS A 125 -0.38 21.32 -1.03
C LYS A 125 -1.27 20.09 -1.02
N ARG A 126 -0.81 19.01 -0.38
CA ARG A 126 -1.49 17.71 -0.35
C ARG A 126 -2.96 17.79 0.08
N SER A 127 -3.31 18.74 0.95
CA SER A 127 -4.68 19.03 1.39
C SER A 127 -5.55 19.66 0.32
N GLU A 128 -4.98 20.52 -0.54
CA GLU A 128 -5.69 21.20 -1.62
C GLU A 128 -5.92 20.27 -2.80
N ARG A 129 -4.94 19.42 -3.15
CA ARG A 129 -5.12 18.32 -4.11
C ARG A 129 -6.29 17.40 -3.76
N ALA A 130 -6.39 17.01 -2.49
CA ALA A 130 -7.47 16.15 -2.02
C ALA A 130 -8.85 16.85 -2.10
N LYS A 131 -8.90 18.17 -1.87
CA LYS A 131 -10.13 18.96 -2.04
C LYS A 131 -10.50 19.13 -3.51
N LEU A 132 -9.53 19.39 -4.39
CA LEU A 132 -9.75 19.53 -5.82
C LEU A 132 -10.35 18.24 -6.41
N ILE A 133 -9.75 17.08 -6.13
CA ILE A 133 -10.27 15.78 -6.56
C ILE A 133 -11.69 15.54 -6.03
N LYS A 134 -11.92 15.81 -4.74
CA LYS A 134 -13.24 15.61 -4.12
C LYS A 134 -14.31 16.52 -4.73
N ASN A 135 -13.95 17.73 -5.15
CA ASN A 135 -14.88 18.66 -5.77
C ASN A 135 -15.16 18.28 -7.22
N THR A 136 -14.14 17.89 -8.00
CA THR A 136 -14.30 17.46 -9.40
C THR A 136 -15.13 16.18 -9.52
N VAL A 137 -14.85 15.16 -8.70
CA VAL A 137 -15.61 13.89 -8.70
C VAL A 137 -17.06 14.09 -8.26
N LYS A 138 -17.32 14.99 -7.30
CA LYS A 138 -18.69 15.35 -6.88
C LYS A 138 -19.46 16.13 -7.93
N GLN A 139 -18.78 16.81 -8.83
CA GLN A 139 -19.42 17.60 -9.88
C GLN A 139 -19.93 16.66 -10.99
N ASP A 140 -19.19 15.61 -11.33
CA ASP A 140 -19.61 14.58 -12.30
C ASP A 140 -20.80 13.74 -11.81
N GLU A 141 -20.83 13.34 -10.53
CA GLU A 141 -21.99 12.64 -9.92
C GLU A 141 -23.29 13.47 -9.95
N LYS A 142 -23.21 14.79 -10.14
CA LYS A 142 -24.38 15.67 -10.17
C LYS A 142 -24.94 15.87 -11.59
N TYR A 143 -24.24 15.41 -12.61
CA TYR A 143 -24.62 15.55 -14.02
C TYR A 143 -24.76 14.21 -14.77
N SER A 144 -24.64 13.06 -14.07
CA SER A 144 -25.16 11.75 -14.50
C SER A 144 -26.47 11.42 -13.80
#